data_AF-A0A135V820-F1
#
_entry.id   AF-A0A135V820-F1
#
_cell.length_a   1.000
_cell.length_b   1.000
_cell.length_c   1.000
_cell.angle_alpha   90.00
_cell.angle_beta   90.00
_cell.angle_gamma   90.00
#
_symmetry.space_group_name_H-M   'P 1'
#
loop_
_entity.id
_entity.type
_entity.pdbx_description
1 polymer ?
#
loop_
_entity_poly.entity_id
_entity_poly.type
_entity_poly.pdbx_seq_one_letter_code
_entity_poly.pdbx_strand_id
1 'polypeptide(L)'
;MAAGLFSIPGLGDRFAVRYRSRQQKRTELHKQRMGSTQFLGSQVGGSSVISYSYTDFPWKLLAWDIYYFFQYIWALPWIVWPITPADSGDLDELAFTRQNLFCVGMHLFLCVLQIAFILALPFAVLLPIWIAGLAFGAFFAVNYLLCLLLNGPTLTYTSDPKYAPELPEHAHEKWIFLNGVAVG
;
A
#
# COMPACT_ATOMS: atom_id res chain seq x y z
N MET A 1 27.13 -4.56 56.45
CA MET A 1 27.45 -3.33 57.21
C MET A 1 26.53 -2.23 56.70
N ALA A 2 25.73 -1.64 57.58
CA ALA A 2 24.76 -0.62 57.25
C ALA A 2 25.46 0.72 56.97
N ALA A 3 25.36 1.22 55.74
CA ALA A 3 25.75 2.59 55.41
C ALA A 3 24.51 3.49 55.56
N GLY A 4 24.47 4.23 56.66
CA GLY A 4 23.47 5.26 56.92
C GLY A 4 23.60 6.38 55.89
N LEU A 5 22.61 6.48 55.00
CA LEU A 5 22.41 7.66 54.16
C LEU A 5 21.67 8.70 55.00
N PHE A 6 22.35 9.81 55.25
CA PHE A 6 21.82 11.01 55.89
C PHE A 6 20.53 11.47 55.20
N SER A 7 19.39 11.20 55.84
CA SER A 7 18.10 11.81 55.50
C SER A 7 18.14 13.30 55.87
N ILE A 8 18.45 14.17 54.91
CA ILE A 8 18.21 15.61 55.05
C ILE A 8 16.69 15.82 55.05
N PRO A 9 16.06 16.25 56.17
CA PRO A 9 14.62 16.45 56.22
C PRO A 9 14.22 17.52 55.20
N GLY A 10 13.24 17.23 54.35
CA GLY A 10 12.68 18.19 53.41
C GLY A 10 13.36 18.31 52.04
N LEU A 11 14.50 17.64 51.79
CA LEU A 11 15.07 17.61 50.44
C LEU A 11 14.21 16.72 49.51
N GLY A 12 13.85 15.52 49.99
CA GLY A 12 12.97 14.58 49.28
C GLY A 12 11.59 15.17 48.98
N ASP A 13 11.02 15.92 49.94
CA ASP A 13 9.72 16.59 49.75
C ASP A 13 9.79 17.68 48.70
N ARG A 14 10.86 18.47 48.65
CA ARG A 14 11.05 19.50 47.61
C ARG A 14 11.20 18.90 46.21
N PHE A 15 11.89 17.76 46.09
CA PHE A 15 11.98 17.02 44.82
C PHE A 15 10.65 16.39 44.44
N ALA A 16 9.92 15.80 45.38
CA ALA A 16 8.60 15.21 45.14
C ALA A 16 7.54 16.28 44.77
N VAL A 17 7.61 17.47 45.38
CA VAL A 17 6.74 18.61 45.03
C VAL A 17 7.07 19.16 43.65
N ARG A 18 8.36 19.32 43.31
CA ARG A 18 8.78 19.71 41.94
C ARG A 18 8.40 18.66 40.89
N TYR A 19 8.47 17.38 41.24
CA TYR A 19 8.05 16.30 40.35
C TYR A 19 6.54 16.35 40.11
N ARG A 20 5.73 16.49 41.16
CA ARG A 20 4.27 16.63 41.06
C ARG A 20 3.85 17.88 40.28
N SER A 21 4.49 19.02 40.50
CA SER A 21 4.16 20.24 39.75
C SER A 21 4.52 20.14 38.26
N ARG A 22 5.63 19.47 37.92
CA ARG A 22 5.98 19.16 36.53
C ARG A 22 4.99 18.20 35.88
N GLN A 23 4.53 17.19 36.61
CA GLN A 23 3.51 16.26 36.11
C GLN A 23 2.18 16.98 35.87
N GLN A 24 1.71 17.78 36.82
CA GLN A 24 0.49 18.58 36.66
C GLN A 24 0.59 19.51 35.45
N LYS A 25 1.72 20.24 35.30
CA LYS A 25 1.95 21.10 34.14
C LYS A 25 1.97 20.33 32.81
N ARG A 26 2.54 19.11 32.79
CA ARG A 26 2.51 18.23 31.61
C ARG A 26 1.09 17.75 31.30
N THR A 27 0.31 17.38 32.31
CA THR A 27 -1.08 16.94 32.14
C THR A 27 -1.97 18.08 31.65
N GLU A 28 -1.78 19.30 32.17
CA GLU A 28 -2.46 20.50 31.68
C GLU A 28 -2.07 20.83 30.24
N LEU A 29 -0.77 20.81 29.92
CA LEU A 29 -0.29 20.98 28.54
C LEU A 29 -0.84 19.90 27.60
N HIS A 30 -0.94 18.65 28.05
CA HIS A 30 -1.50 17.57 27.26
C HIS A 30 -3.01 17.76 27.05
N LYS A 31 -3.74 18.16 28.09
CA LYS A 31 -5.17 18.50 28.01
C LYS A 31 -5.42 19.71 27.11
N GLN A 32 -4.53 20.70 27.12
CA GLN A 32 -4.56 21.86 26.23
C GLN A 32 -4.29 21.47 24.77
N ARG A 33 -3.29 20.60 24.51
CA ARG A 33 -2.99 20.08 23.17
C ARG A 33 -4.13 19.21 22.63
N MET A 34 -4.62 18.27 23.42
CA MET A 34 -5.75 17.40 23.04
C MET A 34 -7.07 18.18 22.91
N GLY A 35 -7.28 19.25 23.69
CA GLY A 35 -8.44 20.13 23.55
C GLY A 35 -8.51 20.87 22.20
N SER A 36 -7.37 20.95 21.48
CA SER A 36 -7.28 21.50 20.12
C SER A 36 -7.09 20.46 19.02
N THR A 37 -6.92 19.17 19.38
CA THR A 37 -6.69 18.11 18.41
C THR A 37 -8.04 17.54 17.98
N GLN A 38 -8.59 18.05 16.87
CA GLN A 38 -9.75 17.45 16.24
C GLN A 38 -9.31 16.23 15.44
N PHE A 39 -9.80 15.05 15.84
CA PHE A 39 -9.64 13.84 15.06
C PHE A 39 -10.62 13.90 13.88
N LEU A 40 -10.13 14.32 12.72
CA LEU A 40 -10.91 14.25 11.49
C LEU A 40 -10.82 12.80 10.99
N GLY A 41 -11.92 12.05 11.11
CA GLY A 41 -12.03 10.76 10.44
C GLY A 41 -11.90 10.94 8.92
N SER A 42 -11.51 9.88 8.20
CA SER A 42 -11.33 9.91 6.74
C SER A 42 -12.57 10.34 5.96
N GLN A 43 -13.74 10.40 6.62
CA GLN A 43 -14.96 10.99 6.10
C GLN A 43 -15.66 11.77 7.21
N VAL A 44 -15.66 13.10 7.10
CA VAL A 44 -16.51 13.96 7.94
C VAL A 44 -17.87 14.01 7.25
N GLY A 45 -18.84 13.24 7.76
CA GLY A 45 -20.18 13.13 7.20
C GLY A 45 -20.93 14.46 7.23
N GLY A 46 -20.86 15.22 6.13
CA GLY A 46 -21.78 16.30 5.79
C GLY A 46 -22.76 15.81 4.73
N SER A 47 -24.01 16.24 4.80
CA SER A 47 -25.14 15.82 3.94
C SER A 47 -25.01 16.17 2.45
N SER A 48 -23.85 16.65 2.00
CA SER A 48 -23.52 16.85 0.59
C SER A 48 -22.01 16.83 0.34
N VAL A 49 -21.27 15.95 1.03
CA VAL A 49 -20.02 15.48 0.43
C VAL A 49 -20.48 14.68 -0.78
N ILE A 50 -20.44 15.28 -1.97
CA ILE A 50 -20.31 14.52 -3.20
C ILE A 50 -18.95 13.85 -3.06
N SER A 51 -18.92 12.77 -2.28
CA SER A 51 -18.00 11.71 -2.50
C SER A 51 -18.23 11.43 -3.98
N TYR A 52 -17.22 11.67 -4.80
CA TYR A 52 -17.11 10.96 -6.07
C TYR A 52 -16.98 9.49 -5.68
N SER A 53 -18.09 8.95 -5.17
CA SER A 53 -18.28 7.59 -4.77
C SER A 53 -18.13 6.84 -6.07
N TYR A 54 -17.49 5.70 -5.99
CA TYR A 54 -17.49 4.63 -6.99
C TYR A 54 -18.86 4.30 -7.63
N THR A 55 -19.96 4.98 -7.23
CA THR A 55 -21.33 4.94 -7.74
C THR A 55 -21.68 6.04 -8.75
N ASP A 56 -20.74 6.87 -9.18
CA ASP A 56 -20.97 7.84 -10.26
C ASP A 56 -21.23 7.12 -11.61
N PHE A 57 -21.71 7.84 -12.63
CA PHE A 57 -21.95 7.22 -13.94
C PHE A 57 -20.66 6.56 -14.48
N PRO A 58 -20.70 5.30 -14.97
CA PRO A 58 -19.49 4.57 -15.37
C PRO A 58 -18.62 5.29 -16.40
N TRP A 59 -19.24 5.99 -17.36
CA TRP A 59 -18.52 6.76 -18.38
C TRP A 59 -17.79 7.97 -17.79
N LYS A 60 -18.32 8.55 -16.71
CA LYS A 60 -17.73 9.71 -16.04
C LYS A 60 -16.51 9.27 -15.25
N LEU A 61 -16.62 8.13 -14.55
CA LEU A 61 -15.50 7.49 -13.85
C LEU A 61 -14.38 7.16 -14.84
N LEU A 62 -14.70 6.48 -15.95
CA LEU A 62 -13.72 6.16 -17.00
C LEU A 62 -13.05 7.41 -17.58
N ALA A 63 -13.81 8.48 -17.84
CA ALA A 63 -13.26 9.72 -18.37
C ALA A 63 -12.29 10.39 -17.38
N TRP A 64 -12.62 10.39 -16.08
CA TRP A 64 -11.73 10.89 -15.04
C TRP A 64 -10.48 10.03 -14.89
N ASP A 65 -10.60 8.70 -14.95
CA ASP A 65 -9.44 7.79 -14.90
C ASP A 65 -8.48 8.06 -16.06
N ILE A 66 -8.99 8.21 -17.28
CA ILE A 66 -8.18 8.54 -18.47
C ILE A 66 -7.53 9.93 -18.30
N TYR A 67 -8.30 10.92 -17.87
CA TYR A 67 -7.80 12.28 -17.67
C TYR A 67 -6.66 12.31 -16.64
N TYR A 68 -6.86 11.68 -15.48
CA TYR A 68 -5.85 11.63 -14.43
C TYR A 68 -4.63 10.80 -14.81
N PHE A 69 -4.81 9.71 -15.57
CA PHE A 69 -3.68 8.94 -16.10
C PHE A 69 -2.73 9.84 -16.90
N PHE A 70 -3.25 10.61 -17.86
CA PHE A 70 -2.42 11.50 -18.67
C PHE A 70 -1.92 12.72 -17.88
N GLN A 71 -2.73 13.26 -16.96
CA GLN A 71 -2.32 14.37 -16.10
C GLN A 71 -1.13 14.00 -15.20
N TYR A 72 -1.11 12.77 -14.68
CA TYR A 72 -0.09 12.28 -13.75
C TYR A 72 0.88 11.28 -14.39
N ILE A 73 0.91 11.15 -15.72
CA ILE A 73 1.81 10.23 -16.41
C ILE A 73 3.29 10.53 -16.13
N TRP A 74 3.62 11.80 -15.89
CA TRP A 74 4.96 12.24 -15.49
C TRP A 74 5.39 11.67 -14.14
N ALA A 75 4.45 11.17 -13.34
CA ALA A 75 4.73 10.57 -12.04
C ALA A 75 5.04 9.07 -12.11
N LEU A 76 4.83 8.40 -13.25
CA LEU A 76 5.13 6.97 -13.43
C LEU A 76 6.57 6.60 -13.05
N PRO A 77 7.62 7.40 -13.36
CA PRO A 77 8.98 7.07 -12.93
C PRO A 77 9.14 6.98 -11.40
N TRP A 78 8.33 7.70 -10.62
CA TRP A 78 8.37 7.67 -9.15
C TRP A 78 7.75 6.41 -8.55
N ILE A 79 7.09 5.56 -9.35
CA ILE A 79 6.67 4.22 -8.91
C ILE A 79 7.90 3.34 -8.68
N VAL A 80 8.93 3.52 -9.50
CA VAL A 80 10.17 2.71 -9.46
C VAL A 80 11.28 3.43 -8.67
N TRP A 81 11.22 4.76 -8.57
CA TRP A 81 12.26 5.58 -7.97
C TRP A 81 11.81 6.25 -6.66
N PRO A 82 12.60 6.20 -5.57
CA PRO A 82 13.95 5.66 -5.50
C PRO A 82 13.96 4.15 -5.24
N ILE A 83 14.84 3.43 -5.94
CA ILE A 83 15.04 1.98 -5.74
C ILE A 83 15.72 1.69 -4.38
N THR A 84 16.30 2.72 -3.76
CA THR A 84 16.98 2.63 -2.46
C THR A 84 16.75 3.88 -1.61
N PRO A 85 16.62 3.77 -0.28
CA PRO A 85 16.76 2.54 0.50
C PRO A 85 15.49 1.71 0.54
N ALA A 86 15.64 0.39 0.36
CA ALA A 86 14.58 -0.59 0.63
C ALA A 86 14.59 -0.91 2.13
N ASP A 87 14.06 -0.01 2.95
CA ASP A 87 14.12 -0.11 4.43
C ASP A 87 13.47 -1.39 4.97
N SER A 88 12.52 -1.96 4.23
CA SER A 88 11.83 -3.22 4.53
C SER A 88 12.57 -4.47 4.03
N GLY A 89 13.74 -4.32 3.38
CA GLY A 89 14.53 -5.43 2.86
C GLY A 89 13.76 -6.27 1.85
N ASP A 90 13.74 -7.59 2.04
CA ASP A 90 13.07 -8.55 1.15
C ASP A 90 11.53 -8.40 1.11
N LEU A 91 10.94 -7.63 2.03
CA LEU A 91 9.51 -7.33 2.04
C LEU A 91 9.13 -6.13 1.18
N ASP A 92 10.11 -5.45 0.58
CA ASP A 92 9.87 -4.32 -0.31
C ASP A 92 9.47 -4.81 -1.71
N GLU A 93 8.55 -4.09 -2.37
CA GLU A 93 7.94 -4.47 -3.65
C GLU A 93 8.99 -4.52 -4.78
N LEU A 94 9.97 -3.60 -4.72
CA LEU A 94 11.10 -3.53 -5.64
C LEU A 94 12.39 -4.07 -5.03
N ALA A 95 12.33 -4.86 -3.96
CA ALA A 95 13.51 -5.49 -3.39
C ALA A 95 14.28 -6.30 -4.46
N PHE A 96 15.61 -6.25 -4.42
CA PHE A 96 16.48 -6.98 -5.36
C PHE A 96 16.56 -8.48 -5.03
N THR A 97 15.42 -9.16 -4.95
CA THR A 97 15.32 -10.61 -4.84
C THR A 97 15.23 -11.24 -6.22
N ARG A 98 15.62 -12.52 -6.36
CA ARG A 98 15.53 -13.23 -7.64
C ARG A 98 14.07 -13.35 -8.14
N GLN A 99 13.13 -13.47 -7.20
CA GLN A 99 11.70 -13.60 -7.50
C GLN A 99 11.13 -12.26 -7.97
N ASN A 100 11.45 -11.16 -7.29
CA ASN A 100 11.01 -9.82 -7.72
C ASN A 100 11.62 -9.45 -9.07
N LEU A 101 12.90 -9.76 -9.31
CA LEU A 101 13.54 -9.53 -10.61
C LEU A 101 12.89 -10.33 -11.74
N PHE A 102 12.52 -11.59 -11.49
CA PHE A 102 11.76 -12.39 -12.44
C PHE A 102 10.38 -11.78 -12.70
N CYS A 103 9.67 -11.36 -11.65
CA CYS A 103 8.37 -10.71 -11.74
C CYS A 103 8.45 -9.42 -12.58
N VAL A 104 9.39 -8.53 -12.27
CA VAL A 104 9.63 -7.28 -13.03
C VAL A 104 9.99 -7.59 -14.49
N GLY A 105 10.86 -8.55 -14.73
CA GLY A 105 11.24 -8.95 -16.10
C GLY A 105 10.06 -9.47 -16.91
N MET A 106 9.20 -10.30 -16.31
CA MET A 106 7.98 -10.81 -16.92
C MET A 106 6.97 -9.68 -17.19
N HIS A 107 6.82 -8.73 -16.27
CA HIS A 107 5.98 -7.54 -16.48
C HIS A 107 6.47 -6.68 -17.63
N LEU A 108 7.78 -6.41 -17.72
CA LEU A 108 8.38 -5.68 -18.84
C LEU A 108 8.12 -6.40 -20.17
N PHE A 109 8.27 -7.73 -20.19
CA PHE A 109 7.99 -8.54 -21.37
C PHE A 109 6.52 -8.46 -21.78
N LEU A 110 5.59 -8.59 -20.83
CA LEU A 110 4.16 -8.41 -21.06
C LEU A 110 3.85 -6.99 -21.54
N CYS A 111 4.45 -5.93 -20.97
CA CYS A 111 4.26 -4.57 -21.47
C CYS A 111 4.64 -4.43 -22.95
N VAL A 112 5.77 -5.01 -23.36
CA VAL A 112 6.21 -4.99 -24.77
C VAL A 112 5.23 -5.76 -25.67
N LEU A 113 4.78 -6.94 -25.26
CA LEU A 113 3.79 -7.73 -26.00
C LEU A 113 2.46 -6.97 -26.17
N GLN A 114 2.05 -6.22 -25.14
CA GLN A 114 0.77 -5.52 -25.11
C GLN A 114 0.81 -4.31 -26.03
N ILE A 115 1.93 -3.57 -26.02
CA ILE A 115 2.17 -2.48 -26.97
C ILE A 115 2.22 -3.02 -28.40
N ALA A 116 2.93 -4.11 -28.65
CA ALA A 116 3.00 -4.72 -29.97
C ALA A 116 1.62 -5.16 -30.49
N PHE A 117 0.79 -5.73 -29.61
CA PHE A 117 -0.59 -6.10 -29.93
C PHE A 117 -1.44 -4.87 -30.28
N ILE A 118 -1.39 -3.81 -29.46
CA ILE A 118 -2.12 -2.56 -29.73
C ILE A 118 -1.70 -1.96 -31.08
N LEU A 119 -0.39 -1.94 -31.38
CA LEU A 119 0.11 -1.48 -32.67
C LEU A 119 -0.30 -2.38 -33.84
N ALA A 120 -0.52 -3.68 -33.60
CA ALA A 120 -0.98 -4.63 -34.60
C ALA A 120 -2.50 -4.54 -34.88
N LEU A 121 -3.32 -4.07 -33.91
CA LEU A 121 -4.77 -4.02 -34.02
C LEU A 121 -5.29 -3.29 -35.27
N PRO A 122 -4.77 -2.11 -35.69
CA PRO A 122 -5.23 -1.45 -36.91
C PRO A 122 -5.03 -2.30 -38.17
N PHE A 123 -3.98 -3.12 -38.20
CA PHE A 123 -3.67 -4.01 -39.33
C PHE A 123 -4.53 -5.28 -39.34
N ALA A 124 -5.18 -5.63 -38.22
CA ALA A 124 -6.08 -6.78 -38.15
C ALA A 124 -7.28 -6.65 -39.11
N VAL A 125 -7.67 -5.42 -39.48
CA VAL A 125 -8.72 -5.15 -40.47
C VAL A 125 -8.36 -5.67 -41.87
N LEU A 126 -7.06 -5.82 -42.16
CA LEU A 126 -6.57 -6.36 -43.44
C LEU A 126 -6.65 -7.89 -43.51
N LEU A 127 -6.92 -8.56 -42.39
CA LEU A 127 -6.94 -10.03 -42.30
C LEU A 127 -8.37 -10.57 -42.43
N PRO A 128 -8.55 -11.77 -43.02
CA PRO A 128 -9.81 -12.50 -42.90
C PRO A 128 -10.17 -12.71 -41.43
N ILE A 129 -11.46 -12.61 -41.09
CA ILE A 129 -11.93 -12.62 -39.69
C ILE A 129 -11.49 -13.87 -38.92
N TRP A 130 -11.38 -15.02 -39.57
CA TRP A 130 -10.94 -16.28 -38.96
C TRP A 130 -9.44 -16.25 -38.57
N ILE A 131 -8.61 -15.60 -39.41
CA ILE A 131 -7.18 -15.45 -39.16
C ILE A 131 -6.95 -14.44 -38.04
N ALA A 132 -7.68 -13.31 -38.06
CA ALA A 132 -7.64 -12.35 -36.96
C ALA A 132 -8.08 -12.99 -35.64
N GLY A 133 -9.17 -13.77 -35.65
CA GLY A 133 -9.66 -14.49 -34.48
C GLY A 133 -8.65 -15.51 -33.94
N LEU A 134 -7.99 -16.27 -34.82
CA LEU A 134 -6.94 -17.21 -34.41
C LEU A 134 -5.73 -16.48 -33.82
N ALA A 135 -5.30 -15.37 -34.44
CA ALA A 135 -4.19 -14.57 -33.94
C ALA A 135 -4.49 -13.99 -32.55
N PHE A 136 -5.71 -13.49 -32.33
CA PHE A 136 -6.14 -12.99 -31.01
C PHE A 136 -6.21 -14.11 -29.99
N GLY A 137 -6.79 -15.27 -30.35
CA GLY A 137 -6.83 -16.44 -29.48
C GLY A 137 -5.43 -16.91 -29.07
N ALA A 138 -4.50 -16.97 -30.01
CA ALA A 138 -3.11 -17.31 -29.74
C ALA A 138 -2.43 -16.29 -28.82
N PHE A 139 -2.63 -14.99 -29.07
CA PHE A 139 -2.10 -13.92 -28.22
C PHE A 139 -2.63 -14.01 -26.78
N PHE A 140 -3.94 -14.19 -26.60
CA PHE A 140 -4.53 -14.32 -25.27
C PHE A 140 -4.10 -15.61 -24.57
N ALA A 141 -3.96 -16.71 -25.29
CA ALA A 141 -3.44 -17.96 -24.73
C ALA A 141 -1.99 -17.79 -24.23
N VAL A 142 -1.12 -17.15 -25.02
CA VAL A 142 0.26 -16.86 -24.59
C VAL A 142 0.27 -15.98 -23.34
N ASN A 143 -0.51 -14.89 -23.33
CA ASN A 143 -0.62 -14.02 -22.15
C ASN A 143 -1.09 -14.79 -20.92
N TYR A 144 -2.14 -15.61 -21.06
CA TYR A 144 -2.65 -16.43 -19.96
C TYR A 144 -1.57 -17.36 -19.40
N LEU A 145 -0.83 -18.06 -20.26
CA LEU A 145 0.25 -18.95 -19.84
C LEU A 145 1.38 -18.20 -19.13
N LEU A 146 1.74 -17.00 -19.58
CA LEU A 146 2.73 -16.16 -18.90
C LEU A 146 2.24 -15.68 -17.54
N CYS A 147 0.96 -15.31 -17.42
CA CYS A 147 0.35 -14.94 -16.15
C CYS A 147 0.29 -16.10 -15.15
N LEU A 148 0.14 -17.35 -15.61
CA LEU A 148 0.25 -18.52 -14.74
C LEU A 148 1.65 -18.68 -14.11
N LEU A 149 2.70 -18.15 -14.74
CA LEU A 149 4.06 -18.16 -14.17
C LEU A 149 4.24 -17.10 -13.09
N LEU A 150 3.44 -16.03 -13.12
CA LEU A 150 3.46 -14.94 -12.15
C LEU A 150 2.58 -15.26 -10.94
N ASN A 151 1.42 -15.87 -11.16
CA ASN A 151 0.48 -16.18 -10.10
C ASN A 151 0.97 -17.35 -9.24
N GLY A 152 1.16 -17.08 -7.95
CA GLY A 152 1.42 -18.12 -6.96
C GLY A 152 0.22 -19.09 -6.81
N PRO A 153 0.44 -20.29 -6.27
CA PRO A 153 -0.60 -21.31 -6.12
C PRO A 153 -1.63 -20.98 -5.03
N THR A 154 -1.36 -19.99 -4.18
CA THR A 154 -2.16 -19.67 -2.99
C THR A 154 -2.63 -18.22 -3.02
N LEU A 155 -3.92 -18.03 -2.76
CA LEU A 155 -4.54 -16.70 -2.63
C LEU A 155 -4.45 -16.13 -1.21
N THR A 156 -4.19 -16.99 -0.21
CA THR A 156 -4.17 -16.62 1.20
C THR A 156 -2.77 -16.75 1.77
N TYR A 157 -2.33 -15.70 2.45
CA TYR A 157 -1.08 -15.67 3.19
C TYR A 157 -1.37 -15.66 4.69
N THR A 158 -0.56 -16.38 5.46
CA THR A 158 -0.58 -16.36 6.93
C THR A 158 0.67 -15.65 7.42
N SER A 159 0.50 -14.75 8.39
CA SER A 159 1.62 -14.09 9.05
C SER A 159 2.53 -15.12 9.71
N ASP A 160 3.83 -14.81 9.80
CA ASP A 160 4.79 -15.66 10.50
C ASP A 160 4.38 -15.78 11.99
N PRO A 161 4.16 -17.01 12.51
CA PRO A 161 3.73 -17.24 13.90
C PRO A 161 4.67 -16.64 14.94
N LYS A 162 5.96 -16.43 14.60
CA LYS A 162 6.94 -15.79 15.46
C LYS A 162 6.60 -14.33 15.77
N TYR A 163 6.02 -13.62 14.80
CA TYR A 163 5.72 -12.19 14.92
C TYR A 163 4.23 -11.92 15.14
N ALA A 164 3.34 -12.82 14.68
CA ALA A 164 1.90 -12.69 14.83
C ALA A 164 1.28 -14.06 15.18
N PRO A 165 1.30 -14.45 16.47
CA PRO A 165 0.64 -15.68 16.90
C PRO A 165 -0.88 -15.55 16.79
N GLU A 166 -1.55 -16.64 16.40
CA GLU A 166 -3.01 -16.69 16.32
C GLU A 166 -3.60 -16.69 17.73
N LEU A 167 -4.12 -15.54 18.19
CA LEU A 167 -4.85 -15.44 19.44
C LEU A 167 -6.36 -15.59 19.21
N PRO A 168 -7.09 -16.26 20.12
CA PRO A 168 -8.56 -16.40 20.03
C PRO A 168 -9.28 -15.04 19.94
N GLU A 169 -8.69 -14.00 20.52
CA GLU A 169 -9.22 -12.64 20.52
C GLU A 169 -9.30 -12.05 19.10
N HIS A 170 -8.37 -12.37 18.21
CA HIS A 170 -8.31 -11.85 16.83
C HIS A 170 -8.95 -12.79 15.80
N ALA A 171 -9.60 -13.88 16.23
CA ALA A 171 -10.20 -14.86 15.31
C ALA A 171 -11.29 -14.26 14.38
N HIS A 172 -11.88 -13.14 14.79
CA HIS A 172 -12.89 -12.39 14.04
C HIS A 172 -12.29 -11.36 13.06
N GLU A 173 -10.98 -11.10 13.13
CA GLU A 173 -10.31 -10.15 12.25
C GLU A 173 -9.89 -10.84 10.95
N LYS A 174 -10.15 -10.18 9.82
CA LYS A 174 -9.69 -10.59 8.49
C LYS A 174 -8.93 -9.44 7.86
N TRP A 175 -7.68 -9.68 7.53
CA TRP A 175 -6.81 -8.70 6.89
C TRP A 175 -6.78 -8.95 5.40
N ILE A 176 -7.06 -7.91 4.62
CA ILE A 176 -6.91 -7.94 3.17
C ILE A 176 -5.55 -7.32 2.89
N PHE A 177 -4.64 -8.12 2.34
CA PHE A 177 -3.40 -7.58 1.82
C PHE A 177 -3.72 -6.83 0.52
N LEU A 178 -3.47 -5.53 0.51
CA LEU A 178 -3.54 -4.73 -0.69
C LEU A 178 -2.11 -4.55 -1.20
N ASN A 179 -1.79 -5.27 -2.27
CA ASN A 179 -0.59 -5.08 -3.06
C ASN A 179 -0.39 -3.59 -3.38
N GLY A 180 0.81 -3.06 -3.20
CA GLY A 180 1.13 -1.75 -3.76
C GLY A 180 1.35 -1.82 -5.27
N VAL A 181 1.64 -0.65 -5.84
CA VAL A 181 1.57 -0.40 -7.28
C VAL A 181 2.59 -1.24 -8.07
N ALA A 182 3.66 -1.69 -7.43
CA ALA A 182 4.72 -2.46 -8.07
C ALA A 182 4.64 -3.97 -7.83
N VAL A 183 3.66 -4.44 -7.03
CA VAL A 183 3.41 -5.86 -6.83
C VAL A 183 2.43 -6.35 -7.89
N GLY A 184 2.94 -7.12 -8.86
CA GLY A 184 2.13 -7.87 -9.81
C GLY A 184 1.56 -9.15 -9.23
#